data_AF-A0A4T0VHP4-F1
#
_entry.id   AF-A0A4T0VHP4-F1
#
_cell.length_a   1.000
_cell.length_b   1.000
_cell.length_c   1.000
_cell.angle_alpha   90.00
_cell.angle_beta   90.00
_cell.angle_gamma   90.00
#
_symmetry.space_group_name_H-M   'P 1'
#
loop_
_entity.id
_entity.type
_entity.pdbx_description
1 polymer ?
#
loop_
_entity_poly.entity_id
_entity_poly.type
_entity_poly.pdbx_seq_one_letter_code
_entity_poly.pdbx_strand_id
1 'polypeptide(L)'
;MREHFRDRPGESFLFHCTAGRDLTGMLASLLQGLAGTDPKDVRSDYMLSRLDAEPERERLLSHARIEAGVNLDHPGFYKMRSMRASCWNVFITGVQEDRGGWEGYVTKALGFSNEGLVSIKGNLRVNKIEY
;
A
#
# COMPACT_ATOMS: atom_id res chain seq x y z
N MET A 1 -6.19 -6.98 -11.57
CA MET A 1 -5.86 -5.73 -10.83
C MET A 1 -4.87 -4.85 -11.58
N ARG A 2 -3.69 -5.35 -11.99
CA ARG A 2 -2.62 -4.57 -12.66
C ARG A 2 -3.15 -3.60 -13.73
N GLU A 3 -3.98 -4.08 -14.65
CA GLU A 3 -4.49 -3.24 -15.75
C GLU A 3 -5.74 -2.42 -15.42
N HIS A 4 -6.40 -2.69 -14.29
CA HIS A 4 -7.66 -2.03 -13.91
C HIS A 4 -7.50 -0.50 -13.83
N PHE A 5 -6.41 -0.03 -13.23
CA PHE A 5 -6.10 1.39 -13.11
C PHE A 5 -5.90 2.11 -14.46
N ARG A 6 -5.51 1.36 -15.50
CA ARG A 6 -5.30 1.89 -16.86
C ARG A 6 -6.59 1.81 -17.67
N ASP A 7 -7.28 0.67 -17.60
CA ASP A 7 -8.30 0.28 -18.58
C ASP A 7 -9.74 0.55 -18.12
N ARG A 8 -9.96 0.77 -16.82
CA ARG A 8 -11.30 0.99 -16.26
C ARG A 8 -11.38 2.25 -15.38
N PRO A 9 -11.10 3.43 -15.96
CA PRO A 9 -11.23 4.68 -15.22
C PRO A 9 -12.69 4.87 -14.75
N GLY A 10 -12.85 5.26 -13.48
CA GLY A 10 -14.17 5.51 -12.87
C GLY A 10 -14.89 4.29 -12.31
N GLU A 11 -14.41 3.06 -12.56
CA GLU A 11 -14.93 1.88 -11.86
C GLU A 11 -14.38 1.85 -10.43
N SER A 12 -15.27 1.68 -9.44
CA SER A 12 -14.84 1.52 -8.04
C SER A 12 -14.22 0.16 -7.82
N PHE A 13 -13.17 0.09 -7.00
CA PHE A 13 -12.50 -1.16 -6.65
C PHE A 13 -12.16 -1.21 -5.15
N LEU A 14 -12.15 -2.43 -4.61
CA LEU A 14 -11.71 -2.73 -3.25
C LEU A 14 -10.47 -3.61 -3.33
N PHE A 15 -9.48 -3.31 -2.50
CA PHE A 15 -8.29 -4.15 -2.34
C PHE A 15 -7.96 -4.32 -0.87
N HIS A 16 -7.63 -5.54 -0.48
CA HIS A 16 -7.25 -5.87 0.89
C HIS A 16 -6.20 -6.96 0.91
N CYS A 17 -5.54 -7.10 2.05
CA CYS A 17 -4.75 -8.28 2.42
C CYS A 17 -5.42 -8.95 3.63
N THR A 18 -4.71 -9.77 4.40
CA THR A 18 -5.26 -10.42 5.60
C THR A 18 -5.67 -9.40 6.67
N ALA A 19 -4.77 -8.47 6.98
CA ALA A 19 -4.95 -7.48 8.03
C ALA A 19 -5.27 -6.07 7.49
N GLY A 20 -5.37 -5.91 6.17
CA GLY A 20 -5.62 -4.61 5.54
C GLY A 20 -4.50 -3.57 5.76
N ARG A 21 -3.31 -3.99 6.20
CA ARG A 21 -2.29 -3.07 6.72
C ARG A 21 -1.03 -2.99 5.87
N ASP A 22 -0.24 -4.08 5.81
CA ASP A 22 1.09 -4.02 5.21
C ASP A 22 1.03 -3.93 3.68
N LEU A 23 0.58 -5.00 3.00
CA LEU A 23 0.47 -5.02 1.53
C LEU A 23 -0.57 -4.04 1.01
N THR A 24 -1.67 -3.86 1.75
CA THR A 24 -2.69 -2.86 1.43
C THR A 24 -2.11 -1.45 1.51
N GLY A 25 -1.42 -1.11 2.60
CA GLY A 25 -0.79 0.20 2.76
C GLY A 25 0.30 0.48 1.72
N MET A 26 1.10 -0.53 1.37
CA MET A 26 2.10 -0.40 0.29
C MET A 26 1.43 -0.09 -1.07
N LEU A 27 0.35 -0.78 -1.41
CA LEU A 27 -0.38 -0.52 -2.64
C LEU A 27 -1.08 0.84 -2.61
N ALA A 28 -1.70 1.21 -1.49
CA ALA A 28 -2.29 2.54 -1.31
C ALA A 28 -1.24 3.65 -1.49
N SER A 29 -0.04 3.45 -0.95
CA SER A 29 1.08 4.40 -1.06
C SER A 29 1.56 4.57 -2.50
N LEU A 30 1.64 3.47 -3.26
CA LEU A 30 1.93 3.51 -4.69
C LEU A 30 0.89 4.36 -5.44
N LEU A 31 -0.40 4.12 -5.19
CA LEU A 31 -1.49 4.82 -5.89
C LEU A 31 -1.51 6.32 -5.54
N GLN A 32 -1.36 6.68 -4.27
CA GLN A 32 -1.28 8.08 -3.84
C GLN A 32 -0.05 8.77 -4.41
N GLY A 33 1.10 8.09 -4.43
CA GLY A 33 2.32 8.62 -5.04
C GLY A 33 2.17 8.90 -6.54
N LEU A 34 1.50 8.00 -7.28
CA LEU A 34 1.19 8.21 -8.70
C LEU A 34 0.16 9.32 -8.92
N ALA A 35 -0.82 9.44 -8.02
CA ALA A 35 -1.79 10.54 -8.01
C ALA A 35 -1.11 11.89 -7.75
N GLY A 36 0.08 11.92 -7.14
CA GLY A 36 0.84 13.12 -6.85
C GLY A 36 0.57 13.71 -5.47
N THR A 37 0.06 12.90 -4.53
CA THR A 37 -0.12 13.28 -3.13
C THR A 37 1.22 13.61 -2.47
N ASP A 38 1.24 14.58 -1.54
CA ASP A 38 2.46 14.95 -0.81
C ASP A 38 3.04 13.73 -0.05
N PRO A 39 4.36 13.45 -0.12
CA PRO A 39 4.96 12.31 0.56
C PRO A 39 4.69 12.23 2.07
N LYS A 40 4.48 13.37 2.74
CA LYS A 40 4.13 13.42 4.17
C LYS A 40 2.71 12.93 4.41
N ASP A 41 1.78 13.22 3.51
CA ASP A 41 0.40 12.76 3.58
C ASP A 41 0.32 11.26 3.28
N VAL A 42 1.04 10.78 2.26
CA VAL A 42 1.14 9.34 1.96
C VAL A 42 1.69 8.57 3.16
N ARG A 43 2.75 9.09 3.79
CA ARG A 43 3.30 8.49 5.00
C ARG A 43 2.30 8.51 6.15
N SER A 44 1.55 9.60 6.31
CA SER A 44 0.56 9.72 7.38
C SER A 44 -0.56 8.71 7.20
N ASP A 45 -1.10 8.58 5.98
CA ASP A 45 -2.11 7.59 5.62
C ASP A 45 -1.63 6.15 5.89
N TYR A 46 -0.44 5.79 5.42
CA TYR A 46 0.17 4.48 5.71
C TYR A 46 0.27 4.21 7.22
N MET A 47 0.57 5.24 8.02
CA MET A 47 0.72 5.11 9.46
C MET A 47 -0.62 5.06 10.21
N LEU A 48 -1.72 5.54 9.63
CA LEU A 48 -3.07 5.44 10.22
C LEU A 48 -3.56 4.00 10.30
N SER A 49 -3.19 3.12 9.35
CA SER A 49 -3.59 1.70 9.39
C SER A 49 -3.04 0.92 10.60
N ARG A 50 -2.20 1.55 11.43
CA ARG A 50 -1.84 1.04 12.76
C ARG A 50 -2.99 1.10 13.75
N LEU A 51 -3.71 2.21 13.73
CA LEU A 51 -4.75 2.54 14.70
C LEU A 51 -5.98 1.66 14.42
N ASP A 52 -6.27 1.40 13.15
CA ASP A 52 -7.40 0.57 12.72
C ASP A 52 -7.21 -0.93 13.00
N ALA A 53 -5.98 -1.39 13.25
CA ALA A 53 -5.71 -2.80 13.54
C ALA A 53 -5.98 -3.18 15.01
N GLU A 54 -6.15 -2.21 15.92
CA GLU A 54 -6.39 -2.50 17.34
C GLU A 54 -7.81 -3.02 17.63
N PRO A 55 -8.90 -2.51 17.01
CA PRO A 55 -10.24 -3.10 17.15
C PRO A 55 -10.34 -4.56 16.66
N GLU A 56 -9.59 -4.91 15.61
CA GLU A 56 -9.59 -6.25 14.98
C GLU A 56 -8.55 -7.20 15.60
N ARG A 57 -7.84 -6.75 16.65
CA ARG A 57 -6.66 -7.42 17.20
C ARG A 57 -6.90 -8.88 17.56
N GLU A 58 -7.96 -9.17 18.31
CA GLU A 58 -8.25 -10.54 18.76
C GLU A 58 -8.53 -11.48 17.59
N ARG A 59 -9.22 -10.99 16.55
CA ARG A 59 -9.48 -11.75 15.32
C ARG A 59 -8.20 -12.05 14.54
N LEU A 60 -7.27 -11.10 14.51
CA LEU A 60 -5.96 -11.28 13.86
C LEU A 60 -5.06 -12.23 14.64
N LEU A 61 -5.08 -12.15 15.98
CA LEU A 61 -4.34 -13.06 16.86
C LEU A 61 -4.85 -14.51 16.74
N SER A 62 -6.16 -14.70 16.66
CA SER A 62 -6.76 -16.02 16.49
C SER A 62 -6.40 -16.63 15.14
N HIS A 63 -6.49 -15.87 14.04
CA HIS A 63 -6.02 -16.32 12.72
C HIS A 63 -4.54 -16.70 12.74
N ALA A 64 -3.68 -15.85 13.31
CA ALA A 64 -2.25 -16.12 13.36
C ALA A 64 -1.92 -17.42 14.12
N ARG A 65 -2.62 -17.69 15.22
CA ARG A 65 -2.40 -18.89 16.04
C ARG A 65 -2.98 -20.15 15.41
N ILE A 66 -4.20 -20.07 14.88
CA ILE A 66 -4.97 -21.24 14.44
C ILE A 66 -4.61 -21.63 13.01
N GLU A 67 -4.59 -20.66 12.09
CA GLU A 67 -4.40 -20.95 10.67
C GLU A 67 -2.93 -20.91 10.26
N ALA A 68 -2.18 -19.91 10.74
CA ALA A 68 -0.77 -19.75 10.37
C ALA A 68 0.21 -20.50 11.31
N GLY A 69 -0.29 -21.13 12.38
CA GLY A 69 0.52 -21.90 13.33
C GLY A 69 1.56 -21.07 14.07
N VAL A 70 1.34 -19.76 14.22
CA VAL A 70 2.32 -18.84 14.80
C VAL A 70 2.33 -18.95 16.32
N ASN A 71 3.52 -19.06 16.90
CA ASN A 71 3.72 -18.88 18.34
C ASN A 71 3.61 -17.38 18.70
N LEU A 72 2.52 -17.00 19.37
CA LEU A 72 2.23 -15.62 19.76
C LEU A 72 3.24 -15.07 20.78
N ASP A 73 3.89 -15.94 21.56
CA ASP A 73 4.90 -15.56 22.56
C ASP A 73 6.28 -15.34 21.93
N HIS A 74 6.43 -15.66 20.65
CA HIS A 74 7.70 -15.45 19.96
C HIS A 74 7.99 -13.95 19.80
N PRO A 75 9.18 -13.44 20.17
CA PRO A 75 9.51 -12.01 20.05
C PRO A 75 9.38 -11.46 18.62
N GLY A 76 9.56 -12.32 17.62
CA GLY A 76 9.36 -11.98 16.21
C GLY A 76 7.89 -11.67 15.87
N PHE A 77 6.93 -12.31 16.54
CA PHE A 77 5.51 -12.05 16.33
C PHE A 77 5.13 -10.66 16.84
N TYR A 78 5.59 -10.28 18.04
CA TYR A 78 5.41 -8.92 18.56
C TYR A 78 5.99 -7.87 17.60
N LYS A 79 7.17 -8.14 17.03
CA LYS A 79 7.79 -7.25 16.04
C LYS A 79 6.98 -7.15 14.75
N MET A 80 6.53 -8.26 14.19
CA MET A 80 5.66 -8.31 13.01
C MET A 80 4.36 -7.51 13.23
N ARG A 81 3.76 -7.67 14.41
CA ARG A 81 2.49 -7.02 14.76
C ARG A 81 2.61 -5.52 14.84
N SER A 82 3.79 -4.96 15.06
CA SER A 82 3.87 -3.53 15.37
C SER A 82 3.61 -2.62 14.18
N MET A 83 3.98 -2.88 12.93
CA MET A 83 4.27 -1.80 11.96
C MET A 83 5.34 -0.84 12.60
N ARG A 84 6.33 -0.27 11.91
CA ARG A 84 7.15 0.82 12.53
C ARG A 84 7.38 1.95 11.55
N ALA A 85 7.57 3.18 12.05
CA ALA A 85 8.00 4.28 11.18
C ALA A 85 9.32 3.91 10.48
N SER A 86 10.17 3.12 11.15
CA SER A 86 11.36 2.53 10.53
C SER A 86 11.04 1.56 9.39
N CYS A 87 9.96 0.78 9.46
CA CYS A 87 9.53 -0.08 8.34
C CYS A 87 9.12 0.75 7.13
N TRP A 88 8.37 1.85 7.35
CA TRP A 88 8.05 2.81 6.28
C TRP A 88 9.32 3.38 5.65
N ASN A 89 10.27 3.83 6.48
CA ASN A 89 11.52 4.41 5.98
C ASN A 89 12.31 3.41 5.12
N VAL A 90 12.49 2.18 5.60
CA VAL A 90 13.17 1.13 4.83
C VAL A 90 12.44 0.84 3.52
N PHE A 91 11.10 0.73 3.58
CA PHE A 91 10.28 0.48 2.40
C PHE A 91 10.41 1.58 1.35
N ILE A 92 10.21 2.85 1.73
CA ILE A 92 10.24 3.96 0.78
C ILE A 92 11.66 4.21 0.25
N THR A 93 12.70 4.00 1.07
CA THR A 93 14.09 4.05 0.63
C THR A 93 14.36 2.96 -0.42
N GLY A 94 13.95 1.72 -0.18
CA GLY A 94 14.12 0.64 -1.17
C GLY A 94 13.39 0.91 -2.49
N VAL A 95 12.18 1.46 -2.44
CA VAL A 95 11.46 1.90 -3.64
C VAL A 95 12.23 3.00 -4.38
N GLN A 96 12.79 3.96 -3.65
CA GLN A 96 13.54 5.07 -4.25
C GLN A 96 14.84 4.57 -4.89
N GLU A 97 15.64 3.80 -4.15
CA GLU A 97 16.99 3.36 -4.55
C GLU A 97 16.95 2.25 -5.61
N ASP A 98 16.17 1.19 -5.38
CA ASP A 98 16.20 0.01 -6.26
C ASP A 98 15.40 0.22 -7.55
N ARG A 99 14.39 1.08 -7.50
CA ARG A 99 13.39 1.21 -8.55
C ARG A 99 13.39 2.58 -9.20
N GLY A 100 13.89 3.61 -8.51
CA GLY A 100 13.82 5.00 -8.97
C GLY A 100 12.48 5.66 -8.64
N GLY A 101 11.91 5.33 -7.49
CA GLY A 101 10.60 5.82 -7.05
C GLY A 101 9.42 5.06 -7.67
N TRP A 102 8.21 5.57 -7.44
CA TRP A 102 6.97 4.91 -7.88
C TRP A 102 6.85 4.75 -9.39
N GLU A 103 7.26 5.77 -10.15
CA GLU A 103 7.24 5.70 -11.62
C GLU A 103 8.21 4.64 -12.15
N GLY A 104 9.40 4.58 -11.57
CA GLY A 104 10.38 3.55 -11.88
C GLY A 104 9.91 2.15 -11.46
N TYR A 105 9.18 2.03 -10.35
CA TYR A 105 8.53 0.77 -9.97
C TYR A 105 7.51 0.32 -11.02
N VAL A 106 6.64 1.23 -11.47
CA VAL A 106 5.60 0.93 -12.47
C VAL A 106 6.21 0.52 -13.82
N THR A 107 7.26 1.20 -14.27
CA THR A 107 7.86 0.93 -15.58
C THR A 107 8.84 -0.25 -15.55
N LYS A 108 9.72 -0.33 -14.55
CA LYS A 108 10.79 -1.34 -14.48
C LYS A 108 10.36 -2.65 -13.81
N ALA A 109 9.54 -2.59 -12.76
CA ALA A 109 9.12 -3.78 -12.02
C ALA A 109 7.76 -4.29 -12.50
N LEU A 110 6.79 -3.39 -12.71
CA LEU A 110 5.48 -3.77 -13.23
C LEU A 110 5.42 -3.77 -14.76
N GLY A 111 6.45 -3.34 -15.49
CA GLY A 111 6.54 -3.49 -16.95
C GLY A 111 5.50 -2.71 -17.75
N PHE A 112 4.99 -1.59 -17.23
CA PHE A 112 4.17 -0.67 -18.02
C PHE A 112 5.03 0.20 -18.93
N SER A 113 4.49 0.57 -20.09
CA SER A 113 5.09 1.60 -20.93
C SER A 113 4.94 2.99 -20.30
N ASN A 114 5.67 3.98 -20.82
CA ASN A 114 5.54 5.36 -20.37
C ASN A 114 4.15 5.92 -20.66
N GLU A 115 3.54 5.53 -21.78
CA GLU A 115 2.16 5.88 -22.13
C GLU A 115 1.17 5.27 -21.13
N GLY A 116 1.41 4.01 -20.73
CA GLY A 116 0.64 3.34 -19.69
C GLY A 116 0.75 4.06 -18.34
N LEU A 117 1.95 4.49 -17.95
CA LEU A 117 2.18 5.27 -16.74
C LEU A 117 1.43 6.61 -16.78
N VAL A 118 1.48 7.34 -17.90
CA VAL A 118 0.76 8.60 -18.08
C VAL A 118 -0.75 8.39 -17.94
N SER A 119 -1.29 7.34 -18.57
CA SER A 119 -2.71 6.98 -18.47
C SER A 119 -3.13 6.69 -17.02
N ILE A 120 -2.36 5.85 -16.30
CA ILE A 120 -2.63 5.54 -14.89
C ILE A 120 -2.65 6.80 -14.03
N LYS A 121 -1.64 7.68 -14.17
CA LYS A 121 -1.58 8.94 -13.40
C LYS A 121 -2.75 9.87 -13.72
N GLY A 122 -3.18 9.90 -14.98
CA GLY A 122 -4.36 10.66 -15.40
C GLY A 122 -5.65 10.15 -14.76
N ASN A 123 -5.82 8.82 -14.72
CA ASN A 123 -7.01 8.19 -14.17
C ASN A 123 -7.14 8.31 -12.64
N LEU A 124 -6.02 8.43 -11.93
CA LEU A 124 -5.99 8.56 -10.46
C LEU A 124 -6.23 9.99 -9.96
N ARG A 125 -6.18 10.98 -10.86
CA ARG A 125 -6.38 12.40 -10.52
C ARG A 125 -7.80 12.80 -10.88
N VAL A 126 -8.47 13.47 -9.95
CA VAL A 126 -9.80 14.00 -10.22
C VAL A 126 -9.66 15.24 -11.11
N ASN A 127 -10.12 15.16 -12.35
CA ASN A 127 -10.51 16.38 -13.07
C ASN A 127 -11.78 16.88 -12.39
N LYS A 128 -11.74 18.07 -11.79
CA LYS A 128 -12.82 18.78 -11.09
C LYS A 128 -14.16 18.02 -11.03
N ILE A 129 -14.56 17.60 -9.83
CA ILE A 129 -15.96 17.25 -9.58
C ILE A 129 -16.76 18.54 -9.77
N GLU A 130 -17.46 18.66 -10.89
CA GLU A 130 -18.53 19.64 -11.03
C GLU A 130 -19.68 19.20 -10.14
N TYR A 131 -20.01 20.04 -9.16
CA TYR A 131 -21.20 19.89 -8.31
C TYR A 131 -22.42 20.45 -9.02
#